data_AF-A0A7S1NJ88-F1
#
_entry.id   AF-A0A7S1NJ88-F1
#
_cell.length_a   1.000
_cell.length_b   1.000
_cell.length_c   1.000
_cell.angle_alpha   90.00
_cell.angle_beta   90.00
_cell.angle_gamma   90.00
#
_symmetry.space_group_name_H-M   'P 1'
#
loop_
_entity.id
_entity.type
_entity.pdbx_description
1 polymer ?
#
loop_
_entity_poly.entity_id
_entity_poly.type
_entity_poly.pdbx_seq_one_letter_code
_entity_poly.pdbx_strand_id
1 'polypeptide(L)'
;AVLRACALLVTWTMLGAIGYMLLEDAPFVQALYYATAACSTAGLLGPSADCLWCILGTTAYVFVGVPLYGYTLSQFAETLTRSHIRRLGERRRRAAITEREYDHMNLLGDQDGVIDRSE
;
A
#
# COMPACT_ATOMS: atom_id res chain seq x y z
N ALA A 1 2.64 8.61 -9.59
CA ALA A 1 1.79 7.48 -10.01
C ALA A 1 0.80 7.12 -8.90
N VAL A 2 1.29 6.75 -7.71
CA VAL A 2 0.46 6.38 -6.54
C VAL A 2 -0.65 7.39 -6.23
N LEU A 3 -0.34 8.70 -6.18
CA LEU A 3 -1.36 9.72 -5.88
C LEU A 3 -2.54 9.72 -6.86
N ARG A 4 -2.28 9.46 -8.15
CA ARG A 4 -3.32 9.36 -9.18
C ARG A 4 -4.14 8.09 -9.01
N ALA A 5 -3.49 6.97 -8.68
CA ALA A 5 -4.17 5.72 -8.39
C ALA A 5 -5.08 5.86 -7.14
N CYS A 6 -4.57 6.42 -6.05
CA CYS A 6 -5.37 6.71 -4.86
C CYS A 6 -6.54 7.65 -5.15
N ALA A 7 -6.32 8.71 -5.94
CA ALA A 7 -7.40 9.60 -6.34
C ALA A 7 -8.50 8.86 -7.13
N LEU A 8 -8.11 8.01 -8.10
CA LEU A 8 -9.05 7.17 -8.86
C LEU A 8 -9.85 6.23 -7.95
N LEU A 9 -9.18 5.59 -6.98
CA LEU A 9 -9.84 4.71 -6.02
C LEU A 9 -10.84 5.48 -5.16
N VAL A 10 -10.46 6.65 -4.65
CA VAL A 10 -11.34 7.51 -3.83
C VAL A 10 -12.54 7.99 -4.66
N THR A 11 -12.34 8.40 -5.91
CA THR A 11 -13.47 8.79 -6.77
C THR A 11 -14.40 7.61 -7.05
N TRP A 12 -13.84 6.41 -7.24
CA TRP A 12 -14.63 5.21 -7.48
C TRP A 12 -15.43 4.78 -6.26
N THR A 13 -14.83 4.82 -5.06
CA THR A 13 -15.54 4.50 -3.82
C THR A 13 -16.61 5.52 -3.48
N MET A 14 -16.40 6.80 -3.79
CA MET A 14 -17.44 7.82 -3.64
C MET A 14 -18.62 7.59 -4.59
N LEU A 15 -18.37 7.19 -5.84
CA LEU A 15 -19.43 6.80 -6.78
C LEU A 15 -20.22 5.60 -6.27
N GLY A 16 -19.54 4.58 -5.74
CA GLY A 16 -20.18 3.42 -5.12
C GLY A 16 -21.02 3.78 -3.90
N ALA A 17 -20.52 4.68 -3.04
CA ALA A 17 -21.25 5.14 -1.87
C ALA A 17 -22.52 5.90 -2.26
N ILE A 18 -22.43 6.84 -3.22
CA ILE A 18 -23.61 7.57 -3.71
C ILE A 18 -24.62 6.60 -4.34
N GLY A 19 -24.15 5.63 -5.14
CA GLY A 19 -25.03 4.62 -5.74
C GLY A 19 -25.76 3.79 -4.69
N TYR A 20 -25.08 3.38 -3.63
CA TYR A 20 -25.69 2.62 -2.54
C TYR A 20 -26.67 3.45 -1.70
N MET A 21 -26.36 4.73 -1.46
CA MET A 21 -27.30 5.64 -0.78
C MET A 21 -28.61 5.80 -1.55
N LEU A 22 -28.56 5.91 -2.88
CA LEU A 22 -29.75 6.09 -3.72
C LEU A 22 -30.59 4.82 -3.85
N LEU A 23 -29.97 3.65 -3.72
CA LEU A 23 -30.64 2.36 -3.91
C LEU A 23 -31.22 1.80 -2.61
N GLU A 24 -30.59 2.06 -1.47
CA GLU A 24 -30.96 1.47 -0.17
C GLU A 24 -31.35 2.48 0.90
N ASP A 25 -31.43 3.78 0.56
CA ASP A 25 -31.71 4.89 1.50
C ASP A 25 -30.83 4.83 2.76
N ALA A 26 -29.62 4.28 2.63
CA ALA A 26 -28.70 4.08 3.73
C ALA A 26 -27.97 5.38 4.08
N PRO A 27 -27.62 5.61 5.36
CA PRO A 27 -26.80 6.74 5.76
C PRO A 27 -25.41 6.67 5.10
N PHE A 28 -24.85 7.85 4.77
CA PHE A 28 -23.56 7.96 4.06
C PHE A 28 -22.43 7.12 4.66
N VAL A 29 -22.36 7.03 5.98
CA VAL A 29 -21.33 6.22 6.67
C VAL A 29 -21.45 4.74 6.33
N GLN A 30 -22.67 4.21 6.29
CA GLN A 30 -22.92 2.81 5.93
C GLN A 30 -22.66 2.57 4.44
N ALA A 31 -23.00 3.52 3.59
CA ALA A 31 -22.73 3.45 2.16
C ALA A 31 -21.23 3.52 1.82
N LEU A 32 -20.46 4.34 2.54
CA LEU A 32 -19.01 4.39 2.40
C LEU A 32 -18.35 3.09 2.89
N TYR A 33 -18.84 2.56 4.01
CA TYR A 33 -18.41 1.26 4.52
C TYR A 33 -18.67 0.16 3.50
N TYR A 34 -19.88 0.11 2.94
CA TYR A 34 -20.24 -0.80 1.86
C TYR A 34 -19.31 -0.68 0.65
N ALA A 35 -19.15 0.54 0.11
CA ALA A 35 -18.37 0.78 -1.10
C ALA A 35 -16.89 0.40 -0.94
N THR A 36 -16.32 0.60 0.25
CA THR A 36 -14.94 0.21 0.56
C THR A 36 -14.81 -1.28 0.79
N ALA A 37 -15.71 -1.90 1.57
CA ALA A 37 -15.70 -3.33 1.83
C ALA A 37 -15.93 -4.18 0.57
N ALA A 38 -16.77 -3.69 -0.35
CA ALA A 38 -17.05 -4.32 -1.63
C ALA A 38 -15.81 -4.30 -2.56
N CYS A 39 -15.10 -3.18 -2.64
CA CYS A 39 -13.87 -3.09 -3.42
C CYS A 39 -12.68 -3.87 -2.81
N SER A 40 -12.60 -3.92 -1.48
CA SER A 40 -11.53 -4.63 -0.77
C SER A 40 -11.82 -6.13 -0.57
N THR A 41 -12.95 -6.65 -1.08
CA THR A 41 -13.42 -8.03 -0.87
C THR A 41 -13.59 -8.42 0.61
N ALA A 42 -13.82 -7.44 1.50
CA ALA A 42 -14.01 -7.69 2.94
C ALA A 42 -15.41 -8.25 3.26
N GLY A 43 -16.40 -7.97 2.42
CA GLY A 43 -17.65 -8.75 2.33
C GLY A 43 -18.63 -8.65 3.52
N LEU A 44 -18.54 -7.62 4.38
CA LEU A 44 -19.38 -7.56 5.60
C LEU A 44 -20.82 -7.05 5.35
N LEU A 45 -21.03 -6.21 4.33
CA LEU A 45 -22.35 -5.64 4.01
C LEU A 45 -22.65 -5.92 2.54
N GLY A 46 -23.81 -6.52 2.26
CA GLY A 46 -24.29 -6.84 0.92
C GLY A 46 -25.58 -6.08 0.59
N PRO A 47 -25.95 -5.98 -0.69
CA PRO A 47 -27.21 -5.39 -1.10
C PRO A 47 -28.41 -6.22 -0.64
N SER A 48 -29.54 -5.55 -0.49
CA SER A 48 -30.87 -6.12 -0.25
C SER A 48 -31.23 -7.12 -1.36
N ALA A 49 -31.55 -8.35 -0.96
CA ALA A 49 -31.79 -9.47 -1.88
C ALA A 49 -33.08 -9.33 -2.71
N ASP A 50 -34.00 -8.49 -2.27
CA ASP A 50 -35.33 -8.34 -2.88
C ASP A 50 -35.34 -7.38 -4.08
N CYS A 51 -34.25 -6.64 -4.31
CA CYS A 51 -34.15 -5.68 -5.40
C CYS A 51 -33.11 -6.12 -6.45
N LEU A 52 -33.61 -6.56 -7.61
CA LEU A 52 -32.77 -6.98 -8.74
C LEU A 52 -31.83 -5.88 -9.24
N TRP A 53 -32.24 -4.61 -9.14
CA TRP A 53 -31.41 -3.45 -9.49
C TRP A 53 -30.24 -3.25 -8.52
N CYS A 54 -30.45 -3.50 -7.23
CA CYS A 54 -29.38 -3.42 -6.22
C CYS A 54 -28.32 -4.50 -6.46
N ILE A 55 -28.74 -5.72 -6.81
CA ILE A 55 -27.85 -6.84 -7.10
C ILE A 55 -27.02 -6.57 -8.37
N LEU A 56 -27.66 -6.14 -9.47
CA LEU A 56 -26.96 -5.83 -10.72
C LEU A 56 -26.00 -4.65 -10.57
N GLY A 57 -26.42 -3.57 -9.89
CA GLY A 57 -25.57 -2.41 -9.63
C GLY A 57 -24.34 -2.78 -8.81
N THR A 58 -24.52 -3.58 -7.77
CA THR A 58 -23.43 -4.12 -6.95
C THR A 58 -22.47 -4.98 -7.75
N THR A 59 -23.01 -5.88 -8.56
CA THR A 59 -22.18 -6.81 -9.36
C THR A 59 -21.32 -6.03 -10.36
N ALA A 60 -21.88 -5.05 -11.06
CA ALA A 60 -21.13 -4.20 -11.98
C ALA A 60 -20.08 -3.35 -11.24
N TYR A 61 -20.42 -2.83 -10.06
CA TYR A 61 -19.50 -2.05 -9.23
C TYR A 61 -18.30 -2.87 -8.75
N VAL A 62 -18.54 -4.09 -8.25
CA VAL A 62 -17.49 -4.99 -7.76
C VAL A 62 -16.60 -5.47 -8.91
N PHE A 63 -17.17 -5.76 -10.08
CA PHE A 63 -16.42 -6.25 -11.24
C PHE A 63 -15.31 -5.29 -11.69
N VAL A 64 -15.55 -3.98 -11.61
CA VAL A 64 -14.56 -2.94 -11.93
C VAL A 64 -13.77 -2.52 -10.69
N GLY A 65 -14.41 -2.48 -9.52
CA GLY A 65 -13.82 -2.00 -8.27
C GLY A 65 -12.70 -2.89 -7.74
N VAL A 66 -12.84 -4.22 -7.83
CA VAL A 66 -11.83 -5.17 -7.33
C VAL A 66 -10.49 -5.07 -8.09
N PRO A 67 -10.44 -5.11 -9.44
CA PRO A 67 -9.18 -4.95 -10.16
C PRO A 67 -8.57 -3.56 -9.96
N LEU A 68 -9.40 -2.51 -9.87
CA LEU A 68 -8.93 -1.16 -9.57
C LEU A 68 -8.28 -1.09 -8.18
N TYR A 69 -8.92 -1.67 -7.16
CA TYR A 69 -8.37 -1.76 -5.81
C TYR A 69 -7.03 -2.51 -5.80
N GLY A 70 -6.96 -3.67 -6.46
CA GLY A 70 -5.73 -4.44 -6.60
C GLY A 70 -4.59 -3.65 -7.27
N TYR A 71 -4.88 -2.91 -8.34
CA TYR A 71 -3.90 -2.05 -9.00
C TYR A 71 -3.36 -0.96 -8.06
N THR A 72 -4.25 -0.29 -7.32
CA THR A 72 -3.84 0.78 -6.39
C THR A 72 -3.01 0.25 -5.22
N LEU A 73 -3.39 -0.91 -4.68
CA LEU A 73 -2.69 -1.57 -3.59
C LEU A 73 -1.29 -2.01 -4.04
N SER A 74 -1.15 -2.54 -5.25
CA SER A 74 0.14 -2.94 -5.83
C SER A 74 1.10 -1.74 -5.96
N GLN A 75 0.62 -0.61 -6.47
CA GLN A 75 1.41 0.63 -6.58
C GLN A 75 1.84 1.17 -5.21
N PHE A 76 0.95 1.09 -4.22
CA PHE A 76 1.26 1.49 -2.86
C PHE A 76 2.30 0.56 -2.22
N ALA A 77 2.15 -0.75 -2.38
CA ALA A 77 3.09 -1.76 -1.91
C ALA A 77 4.47 -1.63 -2.55
N GLU A 78 4.55 -1.35 -3.86
CA GLU A 78 5.83 -1.13 -4.54
C GLU A 78 6.56 0.08 -3.94
N THR A 79 5.82 1.17 -3.68
CA THR A 79 6.41 2.40 -3.14
C THR A 79 6.96 2.20 -1.73
N LEU A 80 6.19 1.52 -0.87
CA LEU A 80 6.64 1.15 0.48
C LEU A 80 7.85 0.23 0.42
N THR A 81 7.79 -0.82 -0.39
CA THR A 81 8.85 -1.82 -0.52
C THR A 81 10.13 -1.18 -1.04
N ARG A 82 10.06 -0.36 -2.09
CA ARG A 82 11.21 0.36 -2.66
C ARG A 82 11.85 1.29 -1.65
N SER A 83 11.05 2.00 -0.84
CA SER A 83 11.58 2.88 0.20
C SER A 83 12.31 2.10 1.30
N HIS A 84 11.78 0.94 1.68
CA HIS A 84 12.38 0.07 2.69
C HIS A 84 13.67 -0.57 2.19
N ILE A 85 13.67 -1.12 0.97
CA ILE A 85 14.86 -1.71 0.34
C ILE A 85 15.95 -0.66 0.14
N ARG A 86 15.61 0.56 -0.28
CA ARG A 86 16.60 1.64 -0.44
C ARG A 86 17.29 1.98 0.88
N ARG A 87 16.52 2.14 1.96
CA ARG A 87 17.06 2.39 3.31
C ARG A 87 17.93 1.23 3.80
N LEU A 88 17.51 -0.02 3.56
CA LEU A 88 18.28 -1.20 3.93
C LEU A 88 19.60 -1.27 3.12
N GLY A 89 19.55 -0.95 1.82
CA GLY A 89 20.72 -0.89 0.95
C GLY A 89 21.71 0.19 1.35
N GLU A 90 21.24 1.39 1.71
CA GLU A 90 22.08 2.48 2.22
C GLU A 90 22.77 2.09 3.54
N ARG A 91 22.05 1.45 4.47
CA ARG A 91 22.64 0.95 5.72
C ARG A 91 23.71 -0.11 5.48
N ARG A 92 23.44 -1.10 4.62
CA ARG A 92 24.41 -2.15 4.27
C ARG A 92 25.64 -1.59 3.54
N ARG A 93 25.44 -0.63 2.62
CA ARG A 93 26.55 0.03 1.93
C ARG A 93 27.43 0.81 2.90
N ARG A 94 26.83 1.57 3.84
CA ARG A 94 27.60 2.29 4.86
C ARG A 94 28.38 1.32 5.75
N ALA A 95 27.77 0.24 6.22
CA ALA A 95 28.46 -0.77 7.02
C ALA A 95 29.64 -1.42 6.28
N ALA A 96 29.47 -1.77 5.00
CA ALA A 96 30.54 -2.38 4.19
C ALA A 96 31.68 -1.41 3.85
N ILE A 97 31.38 -0.10 3.72
CA ILE A 97 32.42 0.93 3.52
C ILE A 97 33.23 1.09 4.81
N THR A 98 32.58 1.16 5.97
CA THR A 98 33.25 1.26 7.26
C THR A 98 34.18 0.08 7.53
N GLU A 99 33.76 -1.15 7.26
CA GLU A 99 34.60 -2.35 7.42
C GLU A 99 35.85 -2.31 6.52
N ARG A 100 35.70 -1.89 5.25
CA ARG A 100 36.83 -1.72 4.33
C ARG A 100 37.76 -0.56 4.71
N GLU A 101 37.21 0.52 5.26
CA GLU A 101 38.01 1.64 5.76
C GLU A 101 38.84 1.21 6.98
N TYR A 102 38.27 0.40 7.88
CA TYR A 102 39.01 -0.19 8.99
C TYR A 102 40.11 -1.16 8.52
N ASP A 103 39.82 -2.04 7.56
CA ASP A 103 40.83 -2.94 6.99
C ASP A 103 41.97 -2.17 6.30
N HIS A 104 41.64 -1.09 5.59
CA HIS A 104 42.65 -0.25 4.93
C HIS A 104 43.49 0.55 5.93
N MET A 105 42.88 1.06 7.00
CA MET A 105 43.60 1.70 8.10
C MET A 105 44.54 0.71 8.81
N ASN A 106 44.12 -0.54 8.96
CA ASN A 106 44.96 -1.58 9.56
C ASN A 106 46.20 -1.88 8.70
N LEU A 107 46.06 -1.86 7.37
CA LEU A 107 47.20 -2.01 6.45
C LEU A 107 48.17 -0.82 6.45
N LEU A 108 47.72 0.38 6.82
CA LEU A 108 48.55 1.58 6.89
C LEU A 108 49.15 1.82 8.28
N GLY A 109 48.51 1.32 9.33
CA GLY A 109 48.97 1.41 10.71
C GLY A 109 50.00 0.35 11.10
N ASP A 110 50.16 -0.70 10.30
CA ASP A 110 51.10 -1.78 10.59
C ASP A 110 52.54 -1.43 10.20
N GLN A 111 53.15 -0.57 11.02
CA GLN A 111 54.59 -0.64 11.32
C GLN A 111 54.88 -1.20 12.72
N ASP A 112 53.87 -1.43 13.58
CA ASP A 112 54.08 -1.84 14.98
C ASP A 112 53.20 -3.02 15.48
N GLY A 113 52.36 -3.66 14.66
CA GLY A 113 51.72 -4.94 15.01
C GLY A 113 50.79 -4.96 16.23
N VAL A 114 50.41 -3.81 16.78
CA VAL A 114 49.51 -3.71 17.95
C VAL A 114 48.21 -3.00 17.56
N ILE A 115 47.10 -3.71 17.75
CA ILE A 115 45.74 -3.22 17.51
C ILE A 115 45.36 -2.29 18.66
N ASP A 116 45.27 -0.98 18.42
CA ASP A 116 44.69 -0.06 19.39
C ASP A 116 43.18 0.06 19.16
N ARG A 117 42.40 -0.58 20.03
CA ARG A 117 40.95 -0.38 20.12
C ARG A 117 40.74 0.78 21.09
N SER A 118 40.79 2.01 20.60
CA SER A 118 40.25 3.13 21.37
C SER A 118 38.72 3.09 21.28
N GLU A 119 38.11 2.90 22.45
CA GLU A 119 36.67 3.03 22.75
C GLU A 119 36.04 4.33 22.23
#